data_AF-A0A6P1FLD2-F1
#
_entry.id   AF-A0A6P1FLD2-F1
#
_cell.length_a   1.000
_cell.length_b   1.000
_cell.length_c   1.000
_cell.angle_alpha   90.00
_cell.angle_beta   90.00
_cell.angle_gamma   90.00
#
_symmetry.space_group_name_H-M   'P 1'
#
loop_
_entity.id
_entity.type
_entity.pdbx_description
1 polymer ?
#
loop_
_entity_poly.entity_id
_entity_poly.type
_entity_poly.pdbx_seq_one_letter_code
_entity_poly.pdbx_strand_id
1 'polypeptide(L)' 'MTTDFDLDQVVRDVTANVRKKFPDHSEEQVAPLVREELAGLQDRPVQDYLTVLTERAVKRRLKREARGE' A
#
# COMPACT_ATOMS: atom_id res chain seq x y z
N MET A 1 -9.53 4.61 23.22
CA MET A 1 -9.71 5.60 22.14
C MET A 1 -9.33 4.89 20.85
N THR A 2 -10.32 4.33 20.16
CA THR A 2 -10.11 3.72 18.85
C THR A 2 -9.88 4.87 17.89
N THR A 3 -8.63 5.05 17.46
CA THR A 3 -8.32 5.98 16.37
C THR A 3 -9.27 5.63 15.23
N ASP A 4 -10.11 6.58 14.87
CA ASP A 4 -10.97 6.52 13.70
C ASP A 4 -10.01 6.39 12.50
N PHE A 5 -9.66 5.16 12.19
CA PHE A 5 -8.64 4.84 11.22
C PHE A 5 -9.31 4.98 9.87
N ASP A 6 -9.29 6.20 9.33
CA ASP A 6 -9.82 6.51 8.01
C ASP A 6 -9.01 5.73 6.97
N LEU A 7 -9.50 4.52 6.65
CA LEU A 7 -8.94 3.66 5.62
C LEU A 7 -8.82 4.42 4.29
N ASP A 8 -9.76 5.31 4.01
CA ASP A 8 -9.75 6.16 2.83
C ASP A 8 -8.64 7.22 2.85
N GLN A 9 -8.28 7.77 4.03
CA GLN A 9 -7.11 8.64 4.16
C GLN A 9 -5.82 7.86 3.95
N VAL A 10 -5.71 6.64 4.51
CA VAL A 10 -4.52 5.80 4.34
C VAL A 10 -4.34 5.41 2.88
N VAL A 11 -5.43 5.02 2.18
CA VAL A 11 -5.39 4.72 0.76
C VAL A 11 -4.89 5.92 -0.05
N ARG A 12 -5.35 7.13 0.25
CA ARG A 12 -4.90 8.36 -0.43
C ARG A 12 -3.42 8.65 -0.18
N ASP A 13 -2.97 8.60 1.07
CA ASP A 13 -1.57 8.91 1.41
C ASP A 13 -0.60 7.89 0.81
N VAL A 14 -0.92 6.60 0.93
CA VAL A 14 -0.12 5.51 0.35
C VAL A 14 -0.12 5.61 -1.18
N THR A 15 -1.26 5.89 -1.81
CA THR A 15 -1.33 6.07 -3.27
C THR A 15 -0.47 7.25 -3.73
N ALA A 16 -0.50 8.38 -3.02
CA ALA A 16 0.33 9.54 -3.33
C ALA A 16 1.83 9.21 -3.18
N ASN A 17 2.22 8.48 -2.14
CA ASN A 17 3.60 8.04 -1.93
C ASN A 17 4.07 7.01 -2.95
N VAL A 18 3.22 6.07 -3.34
CA VAL A 18 3.51 5.07 -4.38
C VAL A 18 3.70 5.78 -5.72
N ARG A 19 2.82 6.71 -6.09
CA ARG A 19 2.95 7.48 -7.34
C ARG A 19 4.20 8.34 -7.41
N LYS A 20 4.69 8.88 -6.28
CA LYS A 20 5.99 9.57 -6.22
C LYS A 20 7.18 8.67 -6.59
N LYS A 21 7.12 7.38 -6.26
CA LYS A 21 8.16 6.38 -6.61
C LYS A 21 7.91 5.68 -7.94
N PHE A 22 6.65 5.60 -8.35
CA PHE A 22 6.18 4.88 -9.53
C PHE A 22 5.25 5.78 -10.36
N PRO A 23 5.79 6.81 -11.03
CA PRO A 23 5.00 7.77 -11.79
C PRO A 23 4.32 7.17 -13.02
N ASP A 24 4.81 6.02 -13.51
CA ASP A 24 4.23 5.26 -14.63
C ASP A 24 2.86 4.63 -14.32
N HIS A 25 2.49 4.51 -13.03
CA HIS A 25 1.22 3.89 -12.65
C HIS A 25 0.15 4.94 -12.31
N SER A 26 -1.01 4.78 -12.94
CA SER A 26 -2.18 5.63 -12.70
C SER A 26 -2.84 5.33 -11.35
N GLU A 27 -3.49 6.33 -10.78
CA GLU A 27 -4.23 6.20 -9.51
C GLU A 27 -5.24 5.05 -9.53
N GLU A 28 -5.93 4.86 -10.66
CA GLU A 28 -6.90 3.79 -10.87
C GLU A 28 -6.29 2.38 -10.84
N GLN A 29 -4.99 2.26 -11.12
CA GLN A 29 -4.24 1.00 -11.02
C GLN A 29 -3.66 0.79 -9.62
N VAL A 30 -3.26 1.89 -8.95
CA VAL A 30 -2.60 1.84 -7.63
C VAL A 30 -3.61 1.71 -6.49
N ALA A 31 -4.73 2.43 -6.53
CA ALA A 31 -5.76 2.42 -5.49
C ALA A 31 -6.31 1.02 -5.14
N PRO A 32 -6.67 0.15 -6.11
CA PRO A 32 -7.14 -1.20 -5.79
C PRO A 32 -6.04 -2.06 -5.16
N LEU A 33 -4.79 -1.95 -5.62
CA LEU A 33 -3.64 -2.66 -5.05
C LEU A 33 -3.37 -2.24 -3.61
N VAL A 34 -3.44 -0.93 -3.34
CA VAL A 34 -3.27 -0.39 -1.99
C VAL A 34 -4.38 -0.91 -1.06
N ARG A 35 -5.63 -0.97 -1.52
CA ARG A 35 -6.76 -1.50 -0.74
C ARG A 35 -6.62 -2.98 -0.44
N GLU A 36 -6.19 -3.79 -1.42
CA GLU A 36 -6.00 -5.23 -1.25
C GLU A 36 -4.89 -5.54 -0.23
N GLU A 37 -3.74 -4.86 -0.34
CA GLU A 37 -2.64 -5.00 0.62
C GLU A 37 -3.05 -4.49 2.01
N LEU A 38 -3.80 -3.39 2.10
CA LEU A 38 -4.31 -2.86 3.36
C LEU A 38 -5.27 -3.85 4.04
N ALA A 39 -6.15 -4.51 3.28
CA ALA A 39 -7.07 -5.53 3.78
C ALA A 39 -6.31 -6.77 4.30
N GLY A 40 -5.26 -7.21 3.61
CA GLY A 40 -4.38 -8.30 4.06
C GLY A 40 -3.58 -7.96 5.33
N LEU A 41 -3.50 -6.67 5.66
CA LEU A 41 -2.78 -6.16 6.81
C LEU A 41 -3.71 -5.88 8.01
N GLN A 42 -5.00 -5.59 7.79
CA GLN A 42 -6.01 -5.40 8.86
C GLN A 42 -6.09 -6.58 9.86
N ASP A 43 -5.71 -7.79 9.45
CA ASP A 43 -5.66 -8.97 10.32
C ASP A 43 -4.52 -8.92 11.36
N ARG A 44 -3.58 -7.96 11.23
CA ARG A 44 -2.44 -7.80 12.14
C ARG A 44 -2.69 -6.63 13.09
N PRO A 45 -2.49 -6.80 14.41
CA PRO A 45 -2.90 -5.84 15.45
C PRO A 45 -2.01 -4.58 15.55
N VAL A 46 -1.37 -4.13 14.47
CA VAL A 46 -0.42 -3.01 14.51
C VAL A 46 -0.65 -2.05 13.33
N GLN A 47 -1.50 -1.05 13.56
CA GLN A 47 -1.89 0.00 12.60
C GLN A 47 -0.69 0.78 12.01
N ASP A 48 0.34 1.05 12.82
CA ASP A 48 1.57 1.73 12.38
C ASP A 48 2.47 0.86 11.48
N TYR A 49 2.38 -0.46 11.64
CA TYR A 49 3.15 -1.41 10.83
C TYR A 49 2.50 -1.67 9.47
N LEU A 50 1.22 -1.37 9.27
CA LEU A 50 0.55 -1.64 8.00
C LEU A 50 1.22 -0.83 6.88
N THR A 51 1.44 0.46 7.07
CA THR A 51 2.11 1.32 6.07
C THR A 51 3.50 0.79 5.71
N VAL A 52 4.29 0.39 6.69
CA VAL A 52 5.66 -0.12 6.49
C VAL A 52 5.65 -1.50 5.84
N LEU A 53 4.72 -2.38 6.24
CA LEU A 53 4.58 -3.73 5.69
C LEU A 53 4.02 -3.70 4.27
N THR A 54 3.02 -2.86 3.97
CA THR A 54 2.50 -2.59 2.63
C THR A 54 3.63 -2.09 1.74
N GLU A 55 4.36 -1.06 2.17
CA GLU A 55 5.44 -0.49 1.35
C GLU A 55 6.53 -1.54 1.06
N ARG A 56 6.83 -2.41 2.04
CA ARG A 56 7.83 -3.48 1.88
C ARG A 56 7.33 -4.61 0.97
N ALA A 57 6.06 -4.97 1.07
CA ALA A 57 5.43 -5.99 0.22
C ALA A 57 5.38 -5.53 -1.24
N VAL A 58 4.90 -4.31 -1.49
CA VAL A 58 4.86 -3.67 -2.82
C VAL A 58 6.25 -3.60 -3.44
N LYS A 59 7.26 -3.10 -2.71
CA LYS A 59 8.65 -3.09 -3.19
C LYS A 59 9.18 -4.48 -3.54
N ARG A 60 8.83 -5.51 -2.76
CA ARG A 60 9.27 -6.88 -3.03
C ARG A 60 8.59 -7.47 -4.27
N ARG A 61 7.32 -7.14 -4.51
CA ARG A 61 6.57 -7.62 -5.66
C ARG A 61 7.08 -6.98 -6.95
N LEU A 62 7.23 -5.66 -6.96
CA LEU A 62 7.81 -4.92 -8.10
C LEU A 62 9.26 -5.34 -8.38
N LYS A 63 10.06 -5.64 -7.36
CA LYS A 63 11.41 -6.19 -7.54
C LYS A 63 11.40 -7.59 -8.15
N ARG A 64 10.38 -8.42 -7.88
CA ARG A 64 10.23 -9.75 -8.50
C ARG A 64 9.78 -9.61 -9.96
N GLU A 65 8.79 -8.78 -10.23
CA GLU A 65 8.30 -8.51 -11.59
C GLU A 65 9.40 -7.89 -12.48
N ALA A 66 10.23 -7.00 -11.93
CA ALA A 66 11.38 -6.43 -12.64
C ALA A 66 12.54 -7.42 -12.86
N ARG A 67 12.57 -8.57 -12.16
CA ARG A 67 13.63 -9.57 -12.29
C ARG A 67 13.30 -10.71 -13.24
N GLY A 68 12.08 -10.75 -13.78
CA GLY A 68 11.66 -11.74 -14.78
C GLY A 68 11.88 -13.18 -14.31
N GLU A 69 10.92 -13.71 -13.56
CA GLU A 69 10.66 -15.16 -13.48
C GLU A 69 9.36 -15.47 -14.21
#